data_AF-A0A2V9VME7-F1
#
_entry.id   AF-A0A2V9VME7-F1
#
_cell.length_a   1.000
_cell.length_b   1.000
_cell.length_c   1.000
_cell.angle_alpha   90.00
_cell.angle_beta   90.00
_cell.angle_gamma   90.00
#
_symmetry.space_group_name_H-M   'P 1'
#
loop_
_entity.id
_entity.type
_entity.pdbx_description
1 polymer ?
#
loop_
_entity_poly.entity_id
_entity_poly.type
_entity_poly.pdbx_seq_one_letter_code
_entity_poly.pdbx_strand_id
1 'polypeptide(L)'
;SCSGVAGPNQGVTPARDYLFAKYSAIPGLQVRLDPFVHANCPTAPTFNVIAWLPGRYPNRLVIIGGHYDSRTTNVFDSTSDAPAGNDAGAQTGVVLEIARVLAGHRFDATLVFMSFSGEEQGLFGSASIAANLSRYFDEPQVIAMLNTDIPGGDNTANTAADLLRFRLYSPGIPRERRGTDPDGTTDNTSPSRGVMRYVGVWGGTYVPAITMQPLLREDRPGRGSDHTSFISNAYPAVRFMETHECSPSPVDNSCGAATLPCPPPAQIPDFCKDTTFITTHQHSPNDQVKYITPPYAATIAQVMASVAASLARAPLAPTEFNARGNSVAGVKLQFERPEDSRVDHFVVAARSITENFYRQRVVIAHPGGLPISAQTLGLNPGDSFYISVASVDSQGHESLFAYPEVRCDSSSCAIPSYAFDVTAPLPMPPPPPPDNDTDDD
;
A
#
# COMPACT_ATOMS: atom_id res chain seq x y z
N SER A 1 -5.99 15.60 -12.87
CA SER A 1 -7.27 15.81 -12.13
C SER A 1 -8.23 16.85 -12.72
N CYS A 2 -7.78 18.07 -13.02
CA CYS A 2 -8.67 19.21 -13.32
C CYS A 2 -9.27 19.29 -14.74
N SER A 3 -8.82 18.44 -15.66
CA SER A 3 -9.28 18.51 -17.05
C SER A 3 -10.75 18.05 -17.15
N GLY A 4 -11.57 18.81 -17.87
CA GLY A 4 -12.95 18.44 -18.16
C GLY A 4 -13.03 17.36 -19.25
N VAL A 5 -14.07 17.44 -20.07
CA VAL A 5 -14.22 16.60 -21.27
C VAL A 5 -13.54 17.31 -22.44
N ALA A 6 -12.41 16.78 -22.93
CA ALA A 6 -11.76 17.30 -24.14
C ALA A 6 -12.42 16.77 -25.43
N GLY A 7 -13.15 15.66 -25.32
CA GLY A 7 -13.95 15.03 -26.37
C GLY A 7 -14.63 13.75 -25.88
N PRO A 8 -15.48 13.10 -26.70
CA PRO A 8 -16.06 11.80 -26.35
C PRO A 8 -14.94 10.78 -26.06
N ASN A 9 -14.92 10.20 -24.86
CA ASN A 9 -13.88 9.27 -24.40
C ASN A 9 -12.47 9.85 -24.22
N GLN A 10 -12.31 11.18 -24.19
CA GLN A 10 -11.01 11.82 -23.97
C GLN A 10 -11.02 12.69 -22.71
N GLY A 11 -10.13 12.37 -21.77
CA GLY A 11 -9.91 13.09 -20.53
C GLY A 11 -10.24 12.29 -19.26
N VAL A 12 -9.95 12.89 -18.12
CA VAL A 12 -10.14 12.28 -16.79
C VAL A 12 -11.62 12.08 -16.44
N THR A 13 -12.52 12.94 -16.93
CA THR A 13 -13.97 12.78 -16.71
C THR A 13 -14.52 11.52 -17.40
N PRO A 14 -14.27 11.29 -18.71
CA PRO A 14 -14.64 10.01 -19.34
C PRO A 14 -13.98 8.78 -18.70
N ALA A 15 -12.73 8.88 -18.23
CA ALA A 15 -12.06 7.79 -17.52
C ALA A 15 -12.78 7.44 -16.20
N ARG A 16 -13.17 8.45 -15.41
CA ARG A 16 -14.00 8.29 -14.20
C ARG A 16 -15.30 7.57 -14.51
N ASP A 17 -16.03 8.02 -15.54
CA ASP A 17 -17.33 7.47 -15.90
C ASP A 17 -17.21 6.02 -16.38
N TYR A 18 -16.16 5.72 -17.15
CA TYR A 18 -15.83 4.36 -17.54
C TYR A 18 -15.57 3.47 -16.31
N LEU A 19 -14.78 3.93 -15.34
CA LEU A 19 -14.49 3.17 -14.13
C LEU A 19 -15.72 2.96 -13.28
N PHE A 20 -16.52 4.00 -13.07
CA PHE A 20 -17.79 3.90 -12.34
C PHE A 20 -18.70 2.85 -12.99
N ALA A 21 -18.84 2.88 -14.32
CA ALA A 21 -19.64 1.91 -15.06
C ALA A 21 -19.08 0.49 -14.95
N LYS A 22 -17.75 0.32 -15.01
CA LYS A 22 -17.10 -0.99 -14.90
C LYS A 22 -17.24 -1.59 -13.50
N TYR A 23 -17.04 -0.83 -12.44
CA TYR A 23 -17.30 -1.30 -11.08
C TYR A 23 -18.78 -1.62 -10.88
N SER A 24 -19.68 -0.76 -11.37
CA SER A 24 -21.14 -0.96 -11.21
C SER A 24 -21.65 -2.21 -11.92
N ALA A 25 -20.95 -2.67 -12.97
CA ALA A 25 -21.27 -3.90 -13.68
C ALA A 25 -20.81 -5.18 -12.94
N ILE A 26 -19.99 -5.07 -11.90
CA ILE A 26 -19.51 -6.21 -11.12
C ILE A 26 -20.55 -6.53 -10.02
N PRO A 27 -21.17 -7.73 -10.03
CA PRO A 27 -22.19 -8.09 -9.05
C PRO A 27 -21.67 -8.04 -7.60
N GLY A 28 -22.47 -7.44 -6.71
CA GLY A 28 -22.18 -7.39 -5.28
C GLY A 28 -21.36 -6.19 -4.82
N LEU A 29 -20.79 -5.41 -5.74
CA LEU A 29 -20.12 -4.16 -5.39
C LEU A 29 -21.12 -3.04 -5.13
N GLN A 30 -20.87 -2.26 -4.09
CA GLN A 30 -21.44 -0.93 -3.91
C GLN A 30 -20.47 0.08 -4.51
N VAL A 31 -20.97 1.03 -5.31
CA VAL A 31 -20.12 1.97 -6.07
C VAL A 31 -20.59 3.41 -5.83
N ARG A 32 -19.64 4.32 -5.61
CA ARG A 32 -19.88 5.76 -5.44
C ARG A 32 -18.79 6.57 -6.14
N LEU A 33 -19.16 7.80 -6.50
CA LEU A 33 -18.19 8.85 -6.75
C LEU A 33 -17.96 9.59 -5.44
N ASP A 34 -16.69 9.77 -5.07
CA ASP A 34 -16.29 10.50 -3.86
C ASP A 34 -15.82 11.90 -4.25
N PRO A 35 -16.62 12.95 -4.04
CA PRO A 35 -16.27 14.31 -4.43
C PRO A 35 -15.23 14.91 -3.48
N PHE A 36 -14.32 15.70 -4.05
CA PHE A 36 -13.39 16.54 -3.30
C PHE A 36 -13.01 17.79 -4.11
N VAL A 37 -12.65 18.86 -3.41
CA VAL A 37 -12.14 20.11 -3.98
C VAL A 37 -10.67 20.27 -3.58
N HIS A 38 -9.83 20.82 -4.46
CA HIS A 38 -8.42 21.05 -4.16
C HIS A 38 -7.91 22.36 -4.78
N ALA A 39 -6.75 22.83 -4.34
CA ALA A 39 -6.23 24.15 -4.69
C ALA A 39 -6.10 24.43 -6.20
N ASN A 40 -5.89 23.39 -7.02
CA ASN A 40 -5.77 23.55 -8.48
C ASN A 40 -7.15 23.56 -9.18
N CYS A 41 -8.19 23.09 -8.49
CA CYS A 41 -9.59 23.09 -8.94
C CYS A 41 -10.51 23.59 -7.81
N PRO A 42 -10.40 24.87 -7.40
CA PRO A 42 -11.08 25.35 -6.20
C PRO A 42 -12.60 25.54 -6.38
N THR A 43 -13.10 25.55 -7.62
CA THR A 43 -14.50 25.86 -7.95
C THR A 43 -15.26 24.69 -8.60
N ALA A 44 -14.63 23.52 -8.74
CA ALA A 44 -15.27 22.35 -9.33
C ALA A 44 -14.81 21.07 -8.60
N PRO A 45 -15.74 20.16 -8.25
CA PRO A 45 -15.38 18.91 -7.62
C PRO A 45 -14.60 18.01 -8.60
N THR A 46 -13.54 17.43 -8.09
CA THR A 46 -12.88 16.24 -8.64
C THR A 46 -13.42 15.01 -7.91
N PHE A 47 -13.28 13.82 -8.49
CA PHE A 47 -13.92 12.62 -7.94
C PHE A 47 -12.94 11.45 -7.87
N ASN A 48 -12.86 10.78 -6.73
CA ASN A 48 -12.39 9.40 -6.72
C ASN A 48 -13.54 8.49 -7.18
N VAL A 49 -13.21 7.30 -7.69
CA VAL A 49 -14.19 6.21 -7.87
C VAL A 49 -13.93 5.18 -6.78
N ILE A 50 -14.89 5.00 -5.88
CA ILE A 50 -14.82 4.01 -4.81
C ILE A 50 -15.84 2.91 -5.09
N ALA A 51 -15.39 1.66 -4.99
CA ALA A 51 -16.25 0.49 -4.97
C ALA A 51 -15.91 -0.38 -3.77
N TRP A 52 -16.88 -1.05 -3.16
CA TRP A 52 -16.59 -2.01 -2.09
C TRP A 52 -17.48 -3.22 -2.14
N LEU A 53 -16.91 -4.36 -1.75
CA LEU A 53 -17.59 -5.62 -1.53
C LEU A 53 -17.79 -5.79 -0.02
N PRO A 54 -19.04 -5.68 0.50
CA PRO A 54 -19.30 -5.81 1.92
C PRO A 54 -18.84 -7.15 2.49
N GLY A 55 -18.06 -7.12 3.56
CA GLY A 55 -17.70 -8.29 4.34
C GLY A 55 -18.74 -8.61 5.43
N ARG A 56 -18.50 -9.69 6.18
CA ARG A 56 -19.25 -10.02 7.39
C ARG A 56 -19.18 -8.91 8.45
N TYR A 57 -18.01 -8.29 8.59
CA TYR A 57 -17.73 -7.16 9.49
C TYR A 57 -17.54 -5.91 8.63
N PRO A 58 -18.60 -5.13 8.39
CA PRO A 58 -18.60 -4.08 7.37
C PRO A 58 -17.57 -2.97 7.62
N ASN A 59 -17.17 -2.78 8.88
CA ASN A 59 -16.20 -1.78 9.32
C ASN A 59 -14.73 -2.22 9.20
N ARG A 60 -14.44 -3.52 9.02
CA ARG A 60 -13.06 -4.00 8.80
C ARG A 60 -12.71 -3.82 7.34
N LEU A 61 -11.69 -3.04 7.02
CA LEU A 61 -11.37 -2.64 5.65
C LEU A 61 -10.01 -3.19 5.21
N VAL A 62 -9.99 -3.88 4.08
CA VAL A 62 -8.78 -4.11 3.29
C VAL A 62 -8.92 -3.30 2.01
N ILE A 63 -8.06 -2.31 1.85
CA ILE A 63 -8.16 -1.31 0.78
C ILE A 63 -7.14 -1.68 -0.32
N ILE A 64 -7.58 -1.65 -1.56
CA ILE A 64 -6.77 -1.83 -2.77
C ILE A 64 -6.94 -0.57 -3.60
N GLY A 65 -5.85 0.09 -3.99
CA GLY A 65 -5.97 1.34 -4.72
C GLY A 65 -4.83 1.64 -5.68
N GLY A 66 -5.09 2.61 -6.55
CA GLY A 66 -4.16 3.20 -7.51
C GLY A 66 -4.86 4.38 -8.19
N HIS A 67 -4.11 5.34 -8.74
CA HIS A 67 -4.74 6.49 -9.38
C HIS A 67 -5.18 6.19 -10.81
N TYR A 68 -6.04 7.05 -11.35
CA TYR A 68 -6.50 6.97 -12.73
C TYR A 68 -6.30 8.28 -13.51
N ASP A 69 -5.96 9.37 -12.83
CA ASP A 69 -5.55 10.59 -13.52
C ASP A 69 -4.10 10.50 -13.99
N SER A 70 -3.79 11.23 -15.05
CA SER A 70 -2.49 11.22 -15.69
C SER A 70 -1.99 12.62 -15.98
N ARG A 71 -0.71 12.72 -16.36
CA ARG A 71 -0.10 13.96 -16.85
C ARG A 71 0.94 13.69 -17.94
N THR A 72 1.26 14.74 -18.67
CA THR A 72 2.46 14.77 -19.53
C THR A 72 3.66 15.32 -18.75
N THR A 73 4.76 15.59 -19.45
CA THR A 73 6.03 15.99 -18.83
C THR A 73 5.91 17.31 -18.06
N ASN A 74 5.14 18.27 -18.60
CA ASN A 74 4.79 19.48 -17.87
C ASN A 74 3.61 19.22 -16.93
N VAL A 75 3.85 19.28 -15.61
CA VAL A 75 2.81 19.08 -14.58
C VAL A 75 1.66 20.09 -14.65
N PHE A 76 1.88 21.27 -15.25
CA PHE A 76 0.85 22.31 -15.43
C PHE A 76 0.13 22.24 -16.77
N ASP A 77 0.52 21.33 -17.67
CA ASP A 77 -0.16 21.14 -18.95
C ASP A 77 -1.45 20.34 -18.74
N SER A 78 -2.57 21.00 -19.00
CA SER A 78 -3.92 20.44 -18.89
C SER A 78 -4.54 20.09 -20.25
N THR A 79 -3.79 20.27 -21.34
CA THR A 79 -4.29 20.22 -22.72
C THR A 79 -3.68 19.12 -23.56
N SER A 80 -2.41 18.77 -23.34
CA SER A 80 -1.73 17.73 -24.11
C SER A 80 -2.23 16.34 -23.75
N ASP A 81 -2.19 15.44 -24.74
CA ASP A 81 -2.47 14.03 -24.53
C ASP A 81 -1.45 13.39 -23.58
N ALA A 82 -1.98 12.69 -22.57
CA ALA A 82 -1.24 11.86 -21.62
C ALA A 82 -1.84 10.46 -21.66
N PRO A 83 -1.41 9.59 -22.60
CA PRO A 83 -2.05 8.29 -22.84
C PRO A 83 -1.93 7.33 -21.66
N ALA A 84 -0.90 7.51 -20.82
CA ALA A 84 -0.86 6.96 -19.47
C ALA A 84 -0.96 5.44 -19.43
N GLY A 85 -0.27 4.74 -20.34
CA GLY A 85 -0.30 3.28 -20.42
C GLY A 85 0.01 2.63 -19.07
N ASN A 86 1.15 2.94 -18.49
CA ASN A 86 1.60 2.43 -17.21
C ASN A 86 1.14 3.33 -16.04
N ASP A 87 1.25 4.65 -16.23
CA ASP A 87 0.99 5.69 -15.24
C ASP A 87 -0.19 6.58 -15.67
N ALA A 88 -1.46 6.14 -15.52
CA ALA A 88 -1.94 5.11 -14.59
C ALA A 88 -2.94 4.09 -15.15
N GLY A 89 -2.94 3.82 -16.45
CA GLY A 89 -3.80 2.85 -17.11
C GLY A 89 -3.61 1.41 -16.58
N ALA A 90 -2.36 0.97 -16.42
CA ALA A 90 -2.03 -0.33 -15.86
C ALA A 90 -2.48 -0.46 -14.40
N GLN A 91 -2.28 0.59 -13.59
CA GLN A 91 -2.72 0.65 -12.19
C GLN A 91 -4.23 0.43 -12.08
N THR A 92 -4.98 1.24 -12.83
CA THR A 92 -6.44 1.18 -12.89
C THR A 92 -6.93 -0.20 -13.37
N GLY A 93 -6.26 -0.78 -14.37
CA GLY A 93 -6.54 -2.13 -14.86
C GLY A 93 -6.33 -3.21 -13.80
N VAL A 94 -5.24 -3.13 -13.02
CA VAL A 94 -4.95 -4.04 -11.91
C VAL A 94 -6.05 -3.97 -10.84
N VAL A 95 -6.41 -2.78 -10.36
CA VAL A 95 -7.43 -2.63 -9.31
C VAL A 95 -8.80 -3.14 -9.78
N LEU A 96 -9.21 -2.81 -11.01
CA LEU A 96 -10.48 -3.26 -11.59
C LEU A 96 -10.53 -4.79 -11.75
N GLU A 97 -9.44 -5.42 -12.19
CA GLU A 97 -9.36 -6.87 -12.35
C GLU A 97 -9.40 -7.59 -11.00
N ILE A 98 -8.71 -7.06 -9.98
CA ILE A 98 -8.79 -7.59 -8.61
C ILE A 98 -10.24 -7.52 -8.12
N ALA A 99 -10.93 -6.39 -8.33
CA ALA A 99 -12.34 -6.25 -7.95
C ALA A 99 -13.23 -7.28 -8.63
N ARG A 100 -13.04 -7.48 -9.94
CA ARG A 100 -13.79 -8.47 -10.74
C ARG A 100 -13.60 -9.90 -10.24
N VAL A 101 -12.36 -10.28 -9.91
CA VAL A 101 -12.03 -11.62 -9.41
C VAL A 101 -12.57 -11.83 -8.00
N LEU A 102 -12.32 -10.89 -7.09
CA LEU A 102 -12.68 -11.05 -5.68
C LEU A 102 -14.19 -10.95 -5.43
N ALA A 103 -14.96 -10.24 -6.26
CA ALA A 103 -16.42 -10.17 -6.15
C ALA A 103 -17.14 -11.52 -6.26
N GLY A 104 -16.49 -12.55 -6.83
CA GLY A 104 -17.01 -13.93 -6.85
C GLY A 104 -16.93 -14.67 -5.51
N HIS A 105 -16.41 -14.04 -4.46
CA HIS A 105 -16.12 -14.66 -3.17
C HIS A 105 -16.81 -13.94 -2.00
N ARG A 106 -16.78 -14.59 -0.83
CA ARG A 106 -17.24 -14.03 0.46
C ARG A 106 -16.04 -13.86 1.39
N PHE A 107 -16.04 -12.76 2.13
CA PHE A 107 -14.98 -12.36 3.05
C PHE A 107 -15.55 -11.89 4.39
N ASP A 108 -14.70 -11.88 5.40
CA ASP A 108 -15.06 -11.33 6.71
C ASP A 108 -14.84 -9.83 6.76
N ALA A 109 -13.72 -9.34 6.23
CA ALA A 109 -13.51 -7.90 6.02
C ALA A 109 -14.17 -7.42 4.72
N THR A 110 -14.56 -6.15 4.70
CA THR A 110 -14.94 -5.42 3.49
C THR A 110 -13.70 -5.17 2.63
N LEU A 111 -13.77 -5.57 1.36
CA LEU A 111 -12.77 -5.21 0.36
C LEU A 111 -13.17 -3.88 -0.26
N VAL A 112 -12.27 -2.89 -0.25
CA VAL A 112 -12.51 -1.57 -0.84
C VAL A 112 -11.55 -1.36 -2.00
N PHE A 113 -12.07 -1.01 -3.16
CA PHE A 113 -11.35 -0.76 -4.40
C PHE A 113 -11.44 0.74 -4.71
N MET A 114 -10.30 1.40 -4.83
CA MET A 114 -10.24 2.84 -5.04
C MET A 114 -9.45 3.18 -6.30
N SER A 115 -10.07 3.95 -7.17
CA SER A 115 -9.38 4.63 -8.27
C SER A 115 -9.28 6.12 -7.93
N PHE A 116 -8.09 6.56 -7.54
CA PHE A 116 -7.86 7.92 -7.04
C PHE A 116 -7.70 8.93 -8.17
N SER A 117 -8.12 10.17 -7.91
CA SER A 117 -7.83 11.31 -8.79
C SER A 117 -6.93 12.32 -8.10
N GLY A 118 -6.09 13.01 -8.86
CA GLY A 118 -5.22 14.07 -8.37
C GLY A 118 -3.99 13.57 -7.62
N GLU A 119 -3.54 12.34 -7.90
CA GLU A 119 -2.25 11.82 -7.41
C GLU A 119 -1.13 12.73 -7.93
N GLU A 120 -1.14 12.93 -9.24
CA GLU A 120 -0.07 13.56 -10.03
C GLU A 120 0.18 15.03 -9.67
N GLN A 121 -0.78 15.68 -9.02
CA GLN A 121 -0.68 17.08 -8.60
C GLN A 121 -0.49 17.25 -7.09
N GLY A 122 -0.50 16.17 -6.30
CA GLY A 122 -0.26 16.24 -4.86
C GLY A 122 -1.08 15.29 -3.99
N LEU A 123 -1.47 14.11 -4.48
CA LEU A 123 -2.24 13.10 -3.72
C LEU A 123 -3.59 13.60 -3.22
N PHE A 124 -4.24 14.53 -3.95
CA PHE A 124 -5.42 15.24 -3.44
C PHE A 124 -6.59 14.30 -3.14
N GLY A 125 -6.89 13.38 -4.05
CA GLY A 125 -8.00 12.44 -3.89
C GLY A 125 -7.77 11.45 -2.75
N SER A 126 -6.59 10.82 -2.69
CA SER A 126 -6.27 9.89 -1.59
C SER A 126 -6.17 10.60 -0.24
N ALA A 127 -5.66 11.83 -0.19
CA ALA A 127 -5.61 12.63 1.05
C ALA A 127 -7.01 12.95 1.56
N SER A 128 -7.93 13.33 0.66
CA SER A 128 -9.33 13.59 1.01
C SER A 128 -10.00 12.35 1.59
N ILE A 129 -9.97 11.22 0.88
CA ILE A 129 -10.74 10.04 1.29
C ILE A 129 -10.12 9.33 2.50
N ALA A 130 -8.79 9.28 2.63
CA ALA A 130 -8.13 8.68 3.79
C ALA A 130 -8.50 9.40 5.09
N ALA A 131 -8.67 10.72 5.06
CA ALA A 131 -9.11 11.50 6.22
C ALA A 131 -10.62 11.38 6.51
N ASN A 132 -11.40 10.81 5.58
CA ASN A 132 -12.87 10.84 5.62
C ASN A 132 -13.53 9.47 5.34
N LEU A 133 -12.86 8.36 5.67
CA LEU A 133 -13.43 7.01 5.48
C LEU A 133 -14.77 6.81 6.20
N SER A 134 -15.02 7.55 7.28
CA SER A 134 -16.28 7.55 8.04
C SER A 134 -17.50 7.99 7.22
N ARG A 135 -17.30 8.66 6.07
CA ARG A 135 -18.39 8.97 5.13
C ARG A 135 -19.03 7.72 4.52
N TYR A 136 -18.28 6.62 4.46
CA TYR A 136 -18.68 5.38 3.77
C TYR A 136 -18.82 4.20 4.71
N PHE A 137 -18.09 4.19 5.83
CA PHE A 137 -18.02 3.07 6.75
C PHE A 137 -18.17 3.56 8.18
N ASP A 138 -19.07 2.92 8.94
CA ASP A 138 -19.21 3.18 10.37
C ASP A 138 -17.98 2.62 11.10
N GLU A 139 -17.37 3.43 11.98
CA GLU A 139 -16.14 3.09 12.75
C GLU A 139 -15.07 2.31 11.96
N PRO A 140 -14.47 2.91 10.90
CA PRO A 140 -13.60 2.18 9.97
C PRO A 140 -12.32 1.68 10.64
N GLN A 141 -12.08 0.37 10.52
CA GLN A 141 -10.87 -0.32 10.96
C GLN A 141 -10.06 -0.77 9.74
N VAL A 142 -9.10 0.04 9.31
CA VAL A 142 -8.23 -0.30 8.17
C VAL A 142 -7.18 -1.31 8.59
N ILE A 143 -7.29 -2.54 8.09
CA ILE A 143 -6.32 -3.62 8.30
C ILE A 143 -5.04 -3.34 7.50
N ALA A 144 -5.21 -3.02 6.22
CA ALA A 144 -4.12 -2.67 5.32
C ALA A 144 -4.65 -1.91 4.10
N MET A 145 -3.80 -1.07 3.53
CA MET A 145 -3.97 -0.50 2.20
C MET A 145 -2.84 -0.97 1.27
N LEU A 146 -3.23 -1.60 0.16
CA LEU A 146 -2.35 -2.12 -0.89
C LEU A 146 -2.44 -1.17 -2.09
N ASN A 147 -1.49 -0.26 -2.21
CA ASN A 147 -1.42 0.68 -3.33
C ASN A 147 -0.63 0.06 -4.49
N THR A 148 -1.09 0.25 -5.71
CA THR A 148 -0.31 -0.03 -6.92
C THR A 148 -0.02 1.28 -7.64
N ASP A 149 1.23 1.47 -8.01
CA ASP A 149 1.65 2.63 -8.80
C ASP A 149 2.78 2.23 -9.73
N ILE A 150 2.49 2.30 -11.04
CA ILE A 150 3.29 1.81 -12.16
C ILE A 150 3.56 0.28 -12.08
N PRO A 151 2.52 -0.57 -12.22
CA PRO A 151 2.65 -2.04 -12.19
C PRO A 151 2.81 -2.66 -13.59
N GLY A 152 2.96 -1.86 -14.64
CA GLY A 152 2.86 -2.30 -16.03
C GLY A 152 4.02 -3.14 -16.53
N GLY A 153 5.20 -3.02 -15.91
CA GLY A 153 6.40 -3.72 -16.33
C GLY A 153 6.87 -3.22 -17.69
N ASP A 154 7.28 -1.95 -17.76
CA ASP A 154 7.73 -1.31 -19.00
C ASP A 154 8.77 -2.18 -19.72
N ASN A 155 8.45 -2.62 -20.93
CA ASN A 155 9.23 -3.60 -21.70
C ASN A 155 10.49 -3.04 -22.37
N THR A 156 10.73 -1.73 -22.29
CA THR A 156 12.01 -1.12 -22.70
C THR A 156 12.90 -0.80 -21.51
N ALA A 157 12.32 -0.53 -20.33
CA ALA A 157 13.06 -0.30 -19.09
C ALA A 157 13.41 -1.59 -18.32
N ASN A 158 12.63 -2.67 -18.51
CA ASN A 158 12.77 -3.91 -17.75
C ASN A 158 13.16 -5.10 -18.65
N THR A 159 14.22 -5.81 -18.27
CA THR A 159 14.59 -7.08 -18.90
C THR A 159 13.65 -8.20 -18.46
N ALA A 160 13.68 -9.35 -19.14
CA ALA A 160 12.92 -10.54 -18.73
C ALA A 160 13.23 -10.97 -17.27
N ALA A 161 14.44 -10.73 -16.76
CA ALA A 161 14.80 -11.02 -15.38
C ALA A 161 14.25 -9.98 -14.38
N ASP A 162 14.13 -8.71 -14.81
CA ASP A 162 13.51 -7.66 -14.01
C ASP A 162 12.01 -7.89 -13.83
N LEU A 163 11.36 -8.45 -14.85
CA LEU A 163 9.94 -8.82 -14.85
C LEU A 163 9.61 -10.07 -14.00
N LEU A 164 10.61 -10.68 -13.36
CA LEU A 164 10.41 -11.71 -12.32
C LEU A 164 10.43 -11.12 -10.90
N ARG A 165 10.47 -9.79 -10.79
CA ARG A 165 10.55 -9.08 -9.52
C ARG A 165 9.59 -7.89 -9.50
N PHE A 166 9.27 -7.43 -8.30
CA PHE A 166 8.58 -6.15 -8.11
C PHE A 166 9.12 -5.48 -6.85
N ARG A 167 9.07 -4.16 -6.80
CA ARG A 167 9.44 -3.37 -5.62
C ARG A 167 8.23 -3.22 -4.71
N LEU A 168 8.42 -3.45 -3.40
CA LEU A 168 7.43 -3.13 -2.39
C LEU A 168 7.98 -2.10 -1.40
N TYR A 169 7.45 -0.88 -1.46
CA TYR A 169 7.78 0.18 -0.51
C TYR A 169 6.93 0.07 0.76
N SER A 170 7.56 0.32 1.90
CA SER A 170 6.92 0.38 3.22
C SER A 170 7.70 1.34 4.13
N PRO A 171 7.08 2.27 4.85
CA PRO A 171 7.80 3.18 5.77
C PRO A 171 8.32 2.48 7.04
N GLY A 172 9.39 2.99 7.62
CA GLY A 172 9.74 2.75 9.03
C GLY A 172 9.19 3.86 9.95
N ILE A 173 9.63 3.87 11.20
CA ILE A 173 9.37 4.88 12.22
C ILE A 173 10.74 5.41 12.73
N PRO A 174 11.08 6.70 12.56
CA PRO A 174 10.30 7.78 11.94
C PRO A 174 10.21 7.68 10.40
N ARG A 175 9.27 8.41 9.78
CA ARG A 175 9.02 8.38 8.33
C ARG A 175 10.18 8.96 7.51
N GLU A 176 10.61 8.24 6.46
CA GLU A 176 11.77 8.63 5.62
C GLU A 176 11.46 9.64 4.50
N ARG A 177 10.23 10.19 4.41
CA ARG A 177 9.77 10.98 3.22
C ARG A 177 10.37 12.38 3.10
N ARG A 178 10.60 13.09 4.22
CA ARG A 178 11.08 14.49 4.23
C ARG A 178 12.45 14.69 4.88
N GLY A 179 13.04 13.63 5.42
CA GLY A 179 14.37 13.68 6.00
C GLY A 179 15.45 13.66 4.92
N THR A 180 16.62 14.21 5.23
CA THR A 180 17.88 13.86 4.56
C THR A 180 18.44 12.55 5.11
N ASP A 181 17.66 11.85 5.93
CA ASP A 181 18.04 10.57 6.52
C ASP A 181 18.39 9.58 5.40
N PRO A 182 19.45 8.77 5.58
CA PRO A 182 19.79 7.75 4.60
C PRO A 182 18.60 6.86 4.27
N ASP A 183 18.56 6.41 3.02
CA ASP A 183 17.56 5.47 2.53
C ASP A 183 17.49 4.22 3.42
N GLY A 184 16.37 4.06 4.13
CA GLY A 184 16.16 2.99 5.08
C GLY A 184 16.48 3.39 6.51
N THR A 185 15.45 3.45 7.35
CA THR A 185 15.66 3.48 8.80
C THR A 185 16.14 2.11 9.29
N THR A 186 16.80 2.08 10.44
CA THR A 186 17.00 0.83 11.19
C THR A 186 15.68 0.28 11.75
N ASP A 187 14.58 1.03 11.63
CA ASP A 187 13.27 0.58 12.07
C ASP A 187 12.61 -0.34 11.04
N ASN A 188 12.41 -1.56 11.51
CA ASN A 188 11.76 -2.63 10.80
C ASN A 188 10.46 -3.04 11.49
N THR A 189 9.91 -2.23 12.41
CA THR A 189 8.81 -2.63 13.29
C THR A 189 7.47 -1.98 12.94
N SER A 190 7.44 -0.92 12.11
CA SER A 190 6.21 -0.21 11.76
C SER A 190 5.05 -1.12 11.30
N PRO A 191 3.77 -0.69 11.43
CA PRO A 191 2.63 -1.48 10.95
C PRO A 191 2.73 -1.82 9.45
N SER A 192 3.25 -0.91 8.63
CA SER A 192 3.50 -1.16 7.21
C SER A 192 4.59 -2.22 6.96
N ARG A 193 5.57 -2.38 7.86
CA ARG A 193 6.52 -3.51 7.82
C ARG A 193 5.82 -4.83 8.11
N GLY A 194 4.80 -4.82 8.98
CA GLY A 194 3.89 -5.96 9.17
C GLY A 194 3.20 -6.36 7.86
N VAL A 195 2.64 -5.40 7.13
CA VAL A 195 2.03 -5.63 5.81
C VAL A 195 3.06 -6.14 4.80
N MET A 196 4.25 -5.54 4.75
CA MET A 196 5.36 -6.00 3.88
C MET A 196 5.73 -7.47 4.15
N ARG A 197 5.84 -7.87 5.43
CA ARG A 197 6.08 -9.28 5.79
C ARG A 197 4.96 -10.18 5.29
N TYR A 198 3.72 -9.75 5.49
CA TYR A 198 2.55 -10.49 5.05
C TYR A 198 2.54 -10.70 3.54
N VAL A 199 2.86 -9.66 2.76
CA VAL A 199 3.02 -9.75 1.30
C VAL A 199 4.13 -10.73 0.93
N GLY A 200 5.30 -10.62 1.56
CA GLY A 200 6.44 -11.50 1.26
C GLY A 200 6.17 -12.98 1.58
N VAL A 201 5.47 -13.26 2.69
CA VAL A 201 5.13 -14.63 3.11
C VAL A 201 3.99 -15.19 2.25
N TRP A 202 2.83 -14.54 2.26
CA TRP A 202 1.63 -15.10 1.65
C TRP A 202 1.56 -14.82 0.15
N GLY A 203 1.92 -13.61 -0.29
CA GLY A 203 2.02 -13.30 -1.72
C GLY A 203 3.04 -14.19 -2.43
N GLY A 204 4.22 -14.40 -1.84
CA GLY A 204 5.23 -15.31 -2.37
C GLY A 204 4.82 -16.78 -2.35
N THR A 205 3.99 -17.19 -1.37
CA THR A 205 3.45 -18.56 -1.32
C THR A 205 2.40 -18.80 -2.40
N TYR A 206 1.48 -17.86 -2.61
CA TYR A 206 0.41 -18.01 -3.60
C TYR A 206 0.87 -17.73 -5.03
N VAL A 207 1.89 -16.88 -5.23
CA VAL A 207 2.39 -16.47 -6.55
C VAL A 207 3.92 -16.61 -6.59
N PRO A 208 4.47 -17.84 -6.59
CA PRO A 208 5.91 -18.08 -6.52
C PRO A 208 6.67 -17.67 -7.79
N ALA A 209 5.97 -17.32 -8.86
CA ALA A 209 6.55 -16.92 -10.14
C ALA A 209 7.18 -15.51 -10.11
N ILE A 210 6.88 -14.70 -9.10
CA ILE A 210 7.42 -13.35 -8.95
C ILE A 210 7.98 -13.16 -7.54
N THR A 211 9.12 -12.46 -7.43
CA THR A 211 9.79 -12.22 -6.15
C THR A 211 9.64 -10.77 -5.73
N MET A 212 9.17 -10.55 -4.51
CA MET A 212 9.14 -9.23 -3.90
C MET A 212 10.56 -8.76 -3.55
N GLN A 213 10.94 -7.57 -3.99
CA GLN A 213 12.07 -6.81 -3.48
C GLN A 213 11.55 -5.86 -2.39
N PRO A 214 11.86 -6.08 -1.10
CA PRO A 214 11.45 -5.16 -0.04
C PRO A 214 12.29 -3.89 -0.09
N LEU A 215 11.62 -2.74 -0.13
CA LEU A 215 12.25 -1.42 -0.06
C LEU A 215 11.91 -0.86 1.32
N LEU A 216 12.92 -0.80 2.19
CA LEU A 216 12.71 -0.42 3.58
C LEU A 216 12.54 1.09 3.77
N ARG A 217 11.60 1.71 3.06
CA ARG A 217 11.30 3.14 3.14
C ARG A 217 9.92 3.44 2.56
N GLU A 218 9.36 4.60 2.91
CA GLU A 218 8.05 5.01 2.40
C GLU A 218 7.98 5.10 0.87
N ASP A 219 8.94 5.80 0.27
CA ASP A 219 9.17 5.95 -1.16
C ASP A 219 10.60 6.48 -1.36
N ARG A 220 11.04 6.61 -2.61
CA ARG A 220 12.27 7.34 -2.98
C ARG A 220 12.21 8.76 -2.40
N PRO A 221 13.36 9.41 -2.10
CA PRO A 221 13.37 10.78 -1.60
C PRO A 221 12.53 11.66 -2.54
N GLY A 222 11.77 12.62 -2.01
CA GLY A 222 10.96 13.57 -2.79
C GLY A 222 9.77 13.00 -3.58
N ARG A 223 9.60 11.67 -3.67
CA ARG A 223 8.48 11.01 -4.34
C ARG A 223 7.41 10.57 -3.34
N GLY A 224 6.32 10.04 -3.86
CA GLY A 224 5.24 9.43 -3.08
C GLY A 224 4.25 8.74 -4.01
N SER A 225 3.18 8.23 -3.41
CA SER A 225 1.97 7.76 -4.10
C SER A 225 0.82 7.74 -3.09
N ASP A 226 -0.36 7.27 -3.48
CA ASP A 226 -1.57 7.35 -2.67
C ASP A 226 -1.48 6.63 -1.31
N HIS A 227 -0.63 5.61 -1.15
CA HIS A 227 -0.38 4.96 0.15
C HIS A 227 0.09 5.94 1.23
N THR A 228 0.79 7.01 0.83
CA THR A 228 1.27 8.05 1.73
C THR A 228 0.13 8.75 2.47
N SER A 229 -1.02 8.94 1.82
CA SER A 229 -2.21 9.55 2.43
C SER A 229 -2.78 8.67 3.55
N PHE A 230 -2.76 7.35 3.35
CA PHE A 230 -3.19 6.37 4.36
C PHE A 230 -2.22 6.29 5.53
N ILE A 231 -0.91 6.24 5.26
CA ILE A 231 0.13 6.29 6.31
C ILE A 231 0.00 7.58 7.14
N SER A 232 -0.31 8.70 6.50
CA SER A 232 -0.48 9.99 7.19
C SER A 232 -1.71 10.02 8.11
N ASN A 233 -2.64 9.07 7.97
CA ASN A 233 -3.77 8.85 8.85
C ASN A 233 -3.56 7.62 9.76
N ALA A 234 -2.29 7.21 9.97
CA ALA A 234 -1.89 6.06 10.77
C ALA A 234 -2.47 4.70 10.30
N TYR A 235 -2.87 4.60 9.04
CA TYR A 235 -3.28 3.33 8.44
C TYR A 235 -2.07 2.58 7.86
N PRO A 236 -1.92 1.26 8.12
CA PRO A 236 -0.85 0.46 7.52
C PRO A 236 -1.02 0.42 5.99
N ALA A 237 -0.01 0.91 5.25
CA ALA A 237 -0.05 0.90 3.79
C ALA A 237 1.30 0.56 3.15
N VAL A 238 1.25 -0.02 1.96
CA VAL A 238 2.42 -0.40 1.14
C VAL A 238 2.18 -0.04 -0.32
N ARG A 239 3.25 0.15 -1.10
CA ARG A 239 3.19 0.42 -2.55
C ARG A 239 3.87 -0.68 -3.35
N PHE A 240 3.11 -1.28 -4.26
CA PHE A 240 3.57 -2.18 -5.31
C PHE A 240 4.01 -1.35 -6.52
N MET A 241 5.17 -1.70 -7.07
CA MET A 241 5.77 -0.99 -8.19
C MET A 241 6.63 -1.92 -9.04
N GLU A 242 6.72 -1.66 -10.33
CA GLU A 242 7.64 -2.36 -11.22
C GLU A 242 9.12 -2.22 -10.79
N THR A 243 9.97 -3.13 -11.29
CA THR A 243 11.39 -3.21 -10.90
C THR A 243 12.17 -1.94 -11.24
N HIS A 244 12.08 -1.48 -12.50
CA HIS A 244 12.67 -0.24 -12.96
C HIS A 244 11.59 0.69 -13.48
N GLU A 245 11.64 1.92 -13.01
CA GLU A 245 10.81 3.04 -13.46
C GLU A 245 11.75 4.12 -13.98
N CYS A 246 11.57 4.48 -15.24
CA CYS A 246 12.33 5.54 -15.86
C CYS A 246 11.39 6.73 -16.15
N SER A 247 11.67 7.86 -15.50
CA SER A 247 10.89 9.09 -15.59
C SER A 247 11.75 10.23 -16.12
N PRO A 248 11.24 11.06 -17.05
CA PRO A 248 11.86 12.29 -17.50
C PRO A 248 11.67 13.44 -16.48
N SER A 249 10.78 13.27 -15.50
CA SER A 249 10.55 14.22 -14.40
C SER A 249 11.57 13.97 -13.26
N PRO A 250 12.12 15.02 -12.61
CA PRO A 250 13.02 14.84 -11.49
C PRO A 250 12.23 14.32 -10.28
N VAL A 251 12.98 13.96 -9.24
CA VAL A 251 12.45 13.45 -7.98
C VAL A 251 11.37 14.35 -7.35
N ASP A 252 11.49 15.67 -7.47
CA ASP A 252 10.66 16.66 -6.77
C ASP A 252 9.80 17.52 -7.71
N ASN A 253 9.74 17.16 -9.00
CA ASN A 253 9.08 17.95 -10.05
C ASN A 253 9.51 19.44 -10.08
N SER A 254 10.69 19.79 -9.55
CA SER A 254 11.19 21.18 -9.44
C SER A 254 11.58 21.82 -10.78
N CYS A 255 11.78 20.98 -11.80
CA CYS A 255 12.02 21.41 -13.16
C CYS A 255 10.73 21.99 -13.76
N GLY A 256 10.70 23.31 -13.92
CA GLY A 256 9.61 24.00 -14.59
C GLY A 256 9.57 23.75 -16.11
N ALA A 257 8.50 24.21 -16.76
CA ALA A 257 8.26 24.01 -18.20
C ALA A 257 9.41 24.48 -19.14
N ALA A 258 10.28 25.39 -18.67
CA ALA A 258 11.39 25.93 -19.45
C ALA A 258 12.58 24.97 -19.61
N THR A 259 12.65 23.89 -18.83
CA THR A 259 13.80 22.98 -18.76
C THR A 259 13.45 21.52 -19.10
N LEU A 260 12.40 21.31 -19.89
CA LEU A 260 11.95 19.96 -20.31
C LEU A 260 12.76 19.43 -21.51
N PRO A 261 13.18 18.14 -21.53
CA PRO A 261 13.05 17.16 -20.46
C PRO A 261 14.03 17.45 -19.31
N CYS A 262 13.59 17.17 -18.09
CA CYS A 262 14.34 17.56 -16.91
C CYS A 262 15.62 16.75 -16.74
N PRO A 263 16.64 17.30 -16.07
CA PRO A 263 17.81 16.51 -15.69
C PRO A 263 17.39 15.35 -14.79
N PRO A 264 17.73 14.10 -15.14
CA PRO A 264 17.42 12.96 -14.29
C PRO A 264 18.22 13.03 -12.97
N PRO A 265 17.66 12.55 -11.84
CA PRO A 265 18.39 12.47 -10.58
C PRO A 265 19.68 11.64 -10.73
N ALA A 266 20.75 12.01 -10.01
CA ALA A 266 22.02 11.29 -10.09
C ALA A 266 21.91 9.79 -9.71
N GLN A 267 20.92 9.44 -8.87
CA GLN A 267 20.74 8.10 -8.31
C GLN A 267 19.95 7.14 -9.21
N ILE A 268 19.42 7.58 -10.35
CA ILE A 268 18.74 6.65 -11.27
C ILE A 268 19.76 5.90 -12.16
N PRO A 269 19.47 4.66 -12.58
CA PRO A 269 20.33 3.93 -13.49
C PRO A 269 20.60 4.71 -14.79
N ASP A 270 21.78 4.55 -15.39
CA ASP A 270 22.17 5.30 -16.60
C ASP A 270 21.21 5.08 -17.77
N PHE A 271 20.64 3.87 -17.89
CA PHE A 271 19.65 3.57 -18.93
C PHE A 271 18.32 4.30 -18.73
N CYS A 272 18.02 4.80 -17.52
CA CYS A 272 16.87 5.66 -17.23
C CYS A 272 17.19 7.15 -17.40
N LYS A 273 18.44 7.53 -17.71
CA LYS A 273 18.82 8.93 -17.96
C LYS A 273 18.56 9.38 -19.40
N ASP A 274 17.90 8.52 -20.18
CA ASP A 274 17.56 8.81 -21.56
C ASP A 274 16.56 9.95 -21.67
N THR A 275 16.93 10.98 -22.43
CA THR A 275 16.08 12.15 -22.72
C THR A 275 15.35 12.05 -24.07
N THR A 276 15.56 10.94 -24.80
CA THR A 276 14.91 10.66 -26.08
C THR A 276 13.62 9.85 -25.97
N PHE A 277 13.21 9.51 -24.74
CA PHE A 277 12.00 8.72 -24.43
C PHE A 277 11.99 7.31 -25.03
N ILE A 278 13.14 6.66 -25.17
CA ILE A 278 13.26 5.24 -25.51
C ILE A 278 12.95 4.37 -24.28
N THR A 279 13.38 4.82 -23.11
CA THR A 279 13.15 4.13 -21.83
C THR A 279 12.36 4.97 -20.82
N THR A 280 12.39 6.30 -20.92
CA THR A 280 11.73 7.22 -19.98
C THR A 280 10.27 7.50 -20.33
N HIS A 281 9.44 6.47 -20.37
CA HIS A 281 8.06 6.64 -20.82
C HIS A 281 7.14 7.33 -19.80
N GLN A 282 7.34 7.13 -18.49
CA GLN A 282 6.49 7.74 -17.46
C GLN A 282 6.36 9.27 -17.67
N HIS A 283 5.19 9.86 -17.41
CA HIS A 283 4.97 11.30 -17.57
C HIS A 283 5.39 11.84 -18.95
N SER A 284 5.20 11.04 -19.99
CA SER A 284 5.46 11.44 -21.37
C SER A 284 4.32 11.01 -22.30
N PRO A 285 4.19 11.62 -23.49
CA PRO A 285 3.27 11.14 -24.53
C PRO A 285 3.57 9.72 -25.04
N ASN A 286 4.75 9.18 -24.69
CA ASN A 286 5.15 7.82 -25.03
C ASN A 286 4.79 6.80 -23.95
N ASP A 287 4.18 7.19 -22.83
CA ASP A 287 3.56 6.21 -21.92
C ASP A 287 2.34 5.57 -22.58
N GLN A 288 2.58 4.52 -23.36
CA GLN A 288 1.61 3.88 -24.22
C GLN A 288 1.44 2.41 -23.86
N VAL A 289 0.23 1.89 -24.09
CA VAL A 289 -0.13 0.49 -23.81
C VAL A 289 0.84 -0.53 -24.44
N LYS A 290 1.46 -0.21 -25.58
CA LYS A 290 2.42 -1.09 -26.26
C LYS A 290 3.72 -1.35 -25.46
N TYR A 291 4.03 -0.50 -24.48
CA TYR A 291 5.20 -0.65 -23.61
C TYR A 291 4.89 -1.38 -22.31
N ILE A 292 3.62 -1.58 -21.99
CA ILE A 292 3.20 -2.43 -20.87
C ILE A 292 3.53 -3.89 -21.21
N THR A 293 3.86 -4.67 -20.18
CA THR A 293 3.89 -6.13 -20.23
C THR A 293 2.64 -6.70 -19.52
N PRO A 294 1.52 -6.96 -20.22
CA PRO A 294 0.29 -7.40 -19.56
C PRO A 294 0.42 -8.64 -18.66
N PRO A 295 1.21 -9.69 -19.03
CA PRO A 295 1.45 -10.81 -18.12
C PRO A 295 2.10 -10.41 -16.80
N TYR A 296 2.97 -9.40 -16.80
CA TYR A 296 3.59 -8.86 -15.59
C TYR A 296 2.56 -8.18 -14.70
N ALA A 297 1.78 -7.24 -15.25
CA ALA A 297 0.71 -6.55 -14.53
C ALA A 297 -0.33 -7.54 -13.96
N ALA A 298 -0.68 -8.58 -14.72
CA ALA A 298 -1.55 -9.65 -14.25
C ALA A 298 -0.94 -10.43 -13.06
N THR A 299 0.37 -10.64 -13.06
CA THR A 299 1.07 -11.29 -11.95
C THR A 299 1.08 -10.41 -10.70
N ILE A 300 1.26 -9.09 -10.85
CA ILE A 300 1.08 -8.13 -9.74
C ILE A 300 -0.35 -8.19 -9.19
N ALA A 301 -1.36 -8.21 -10.07
CA ALA A 301 -2.76 -8.35 -9.66
C ALA A 301 -3.01 -9.65 -8.89
N GLN A 302 -2.39 -10.77 -9.28
CA GLN A 302 -2.48 -12.04 -8.53
C GLN A 302 -1.87 -11.93 -7.13
N VAL A 303 -0.70 -11.29 -6.98
CA VAL A 303 -0.08 -11.08 -5.66
C VAL A 303 -1.00 -10.24 -4.78
N MET A 304 -1.46 -9.08 -5.28
CA MET A 304 -2.32 -8.17 -4.53
C MET A 304 -3.67 -8.82 -4.19
N ALA A 305 -4.30 -9.53 -5.13
CA ALA A 305 -5.56 -10.24 -4.90
C ALA A 305 -5.43 -11.34 -3.85
N SER A 306 -4.36 -12.15 -3.92
CA SER A 306 -4.12 -13.23 -2.96
C SER A 306 -3.88 -12.70 -1.55
N VAL A 307 -3.08 -11.64 -1.42
CA VAL A 307 -2.83 -10.97 -0.13
C VAL A 307 -4.11 -10.35 0.42
N ALA A 308 -4.86 -9.59 -0.39
CA ALA A 308 -6.11 -8.97 0.03
C ALA A 308 -7.14 -10.01 0.45
N ALA A 309 -7.29 -11.10 -0.33
CA ALA A 309 -8.18 -12.19 0.00
C ALA A 309 -7.78 -12.90 1.30
N SER A 310 -6.49 -13.12 1.52
CA SER A 310 -5.97 -13.77 2.74
C SER A 310 -6.24 -12.89 3.98
N LEU A 311 -5.90 -11.60 3.92
CA LEU A 311 -6.20 -10.63 4.98
C LEU A 311 -7.70 -10.51 5.26
N ALA A 312 -8.52 -10.49 4.22
CA ALA A 312 -9.97 -10.31 4.36
C ALA A 312 -10.71 -11.55 4.87
N ARG A 313 -10.09 -12.74 4.83
CA ARG A 313 -10.61 -13.96 5.49
C ARG A 313 -10.12 -14.11 6.91
N ALA A 314 -8.96 -13.54 7.23
CA ALA A 314 -8.34 -13.72 8.54
C ALA A 314 -9.18 -13.15 9.69
N PRO A 315 -9.05 -13.71 10.91
CA PRO A 315 -9.45 -12.99 12.12
C PRO A 315 -8.58 -11.74 12.31
N LEU A 316 -8.96 -10.86 13.25
CA LEU A 316 -8.10 -9.73 13.63
C LEU A 316 -6.87 -10.22 14.42
N ALA A 317 -5.82 -9.39 14.43
CA ALA A 317 -4.64 -9.63 15.25
C ALA A 317 -4.97 -9.47 16.75
N PRO A 318 -4.29 -10.18 17.65
CA PRO A 318 -4.40 -9.94 19.09
C PRO A 318 -4.04 -8.49 19.45
N THR A 319 -4.72 -7.95 20.45
CA THR A 319 -4.50 -6.59 20.99
C THR A 319 -3.75 -6.65 22.32
N GLU A 320 -3.31 -5.49 22.84
CA GLU A 320 -2.59 -5.40 24.13
C GLU A 320 -1.41 -6.38 24.23
N PHE A 321 -0.73 -6.62 23.11
CA PHE A 321 0.37 -7.58 23.06
C PHE A 321 1.59 -7.08 23.82
N ASN A 322 2.11 -7.94 24.70
CA ASN A 322 3.30 -7.71 25.47
C ASN A 322 4.01 -9.04 25.75
N ALA A 323 5.27 -8.96 26.15
CA ALA A 323 6.07 -10.11 26.51
C ALA A 323 7.02 -9.79 27.67
N ARG A 324 7.23 -10.77 28.54
CA ARG A 324 8.15 -10.69 29.69
C ARG A 324 9.16 -11.83 29.64
N GLY A 325 10.25 -11.70 30.40
CA GLY A 325 11.38 -12.64 30.35
C GLY A 325 12.53 -12.04 29.56
N ASN A 326 13.34 -12.88 28.93
CA ASN A 326 14.50 -12.46 28.14
C ASN A 326 14.92 -13.55 27.14
N SER A 327 15.89 -13.25 26.28
CA SER A 327 16.36 -14.16 25.23
C SER A 327 17.15 -15.38 25.73
N VAL A 328 17.43 -15.48 27.03
CA VAL A 328 18.17 -16.62 27.62
C VAL A 328 17.22 -17.57 28.36
N ALA A 329 16.38 -17.05 29.24
CA ALA A 329 15.45 -17.83 30.07
C ALA A 329 14.12 -18.15 29.38
N GLY A 330 13.86 -17.52 28.23
CA GLY A 330 12.63 -17.65 27.47
C GLY A 330 11.62 -16.53 27.77
N VAL A 331 10.60 -16.48 26.93
CA VAL A 331 9.65 -15.38 26.83
C VAL A 331 8.24 -15.86 27.16
N LYS A 332 7.54 -15.15 28.03
CA LYS A 332 6.11 -15.35 28.32
C LYS A 332 5.29 -14.25 27.68
N LEU A 333 4.20 -14.62 27.01
CA LEU A 333 3.36 -13.69 26.25
C LEU A 333 2.15 -13.26 27.07
N GLN A 334 1.68 -12.05 26.81
CA GLN A 334 0.44 -11.49 27.31
C GLN A 334 -0.24 -10.78 26.13
N PHE A 335 -1.51 -11.05 25.89
CA PHE A 335 -2.31 -10.37 24.88
C PHE A 335 -3.78 -10.61 25.12
N GLU A 336 -4.60 -9.73 24.56
CA GLU A 336 -6.04 -9.90 24.48
C GLU A 336 -6.41 -10.63 23.20
N ARG A 337 -7.30 -11.61 23.34
CA ARG A 337 -7.83 -12.37 22.23
C ARG A 337 -8.86 -11.50 21.49
N PRO A 338 -8.82 -11.44 20.15
CA PRO A 338 -9.84 -10.73 19.40
C PRO A 338 -11.23 -11.30 19.66
N GLU A 339 -12.25 -10.43 19.68
CA GLU A 339 -13.66 -10.82 19.72
C GLU A 339 -14.13 -11.39 18.37
N ASP A 340 -13.56 -12.55 18.00
CA ASP A 340 -13.92 -13.30 16.80
C ASP A 340 -13.93 -14.80 17.17
N SER A 341 -15.12 -15.40 17.14
CA SER A 341 -15.32 -16.80 17.53
C SER A 341 -14.59 -17.79 16.62
N ARG A 342 -14.09 -17.33 15.46
CA ARG A 342 -13.38 -18.17 14.49
C ARG A 342 -11.92 -18.39 14.83
N VAL A 343 -11.33 -17.60 15.73
CA VAL A 343 -9.94 -17.80 16.16
C VAL A 343 -9.84 -19.22 16.72
N ASP A 344 -9.00 -20.05 16.14
CA ASP A 344 -8.78 -21.44 16.55
C ASP A 344 -7.56 -21.52 17.46
N HIS A 345 -6.44 -20.99 16.99
CA HIS A 345 -5.18 -20.93 17.71
C HIS A 345 -4.41 -19.64 17.38
N PHE A 346 -3.21 -19.52 17.93
CA PHE A 346 -2.31 -18.41 17.66
C PHE A 346 -0.96 -18.92 17.16
N VAL A 347 -0.27 -18.07 16.40
CA VAL A 347 1.09 -18.32 15.93
C VAL A 347 2.00 -17.26 16.50
N VAL A 348 3.03 -17.69 17.21
CA VAL A 348 4.12 -16.84 17.70
C VAL A 348 5.27 -16.93 16.72
N ALA A 349 5.85 -15.79 16.36
CA ALA A 349 7.02 -15.78 15.51
C ALA A 349 8.00 -14.70 15.95
N ALA A 350 9.28 -14.94 15.66
CA ALA A 350 10.33 -13.98 15.99
C ALA A 350 11.35 -13.87 14.85
N ARG A 351 12.04 -12.74 14.84
CA ARG A 351 13.08 -12.38 13.87
C ARG A 351 14.24 -11.71 14.57
N SER A 352 15.46 -11.88 14.06
CA SER A 352 16.59 -11.06 14.48
C SER A 352 16.25 -9.58 14.29
N ILE A 353 16.87 -8.70 15.09
CA ILE A 353 16.75 -7.25 14.91
C ILE A 353 17.24 -6.76 13.54
N THR A 354 18.03 -7.58 12.82
CA THR A 354 18.57 -7.29 11.50
C THR A 354 17.81 -7.96 10.35
N GLU A 355 16.79 -8.78 10.64
CA GLU A 355 16.07 -9.55 9.63
C GLU A 355 14.69 -8.96 9.33
N ASN A 356 14.30 -9.02 8.06
CA ASN A 356 13.00 -8.56 7.59
C ASN A 356 11.87 -9.53 7.90
N PHE A 357 12.14 -10.84 7.91
CA PHE A 357 11.10 -11.87 8.02
C PHE A 357 11.30 -12.70 9.27
N TYR A 358 10.18 -13.23 9.77
CA TYR A 358 10.20 -14.19 10.87
C TYR A 358 10.85 -15.50 10.44
N ARG A 359 11.50 -16.17 11.39
CA ARG A 359 12.12 -17.48 11.20
C ARG A 359 11.09 -18.58 11.48
N GLN A 360 11.10 -19.13 12.69
CA GLN A 360 10.18 -20.19 13.07
C GLN A 360 8.85 -19.62 13.56
N ARG A 361 7.80 -20.40 13.34
CA ARG A 361 6.42 -20.11 13.67
C ARG A 361 5.95 -21.18 14.65
N VAL A 362 5.57 -20.76 15.85
CA VAL A 362 5.25 -21.63 16.98
C VAL A 362 3.77 -21.52 17.26
N VAL A 363 3.05 -22.63 17.09
CA VAL A 363 1.62 -22.70 17.39
C VAL A 363 1.39 -22.73 18.90
N ILE A 364 0.51 -21.88 19.40
CA ILE A 364 0.06 -21.86 20.80
C ILE A 364 -1.47 -21.78 20.88
N ALA A 365 -2.06 -22.39 21.90
CA ALA A 365 -3.49 -22.32 22.14
C ALA A 365 -3.91 -21.05 22.90
N HIS A 366 -3.12 -20.62 23.88
CA HIS A 366 -3.43 -19.50 24.79
C HIS A 366 -2.14 -18.78 25.26
N PRO A 367 -2.20 -17.49 25.67
CA PRO A 367 -1.03 -16.71 26.11
C PRO A 367 -0.35 -17.26 27.37
N GLY A 368 -1.08 -17.92 28.27
CA GLY A 368 -0.60 -18.37 29.60
C GLY A 368 0.29 -19.62 29.61
N GLY A 369 0.93 -19.96 28.50
CA GLY A 369 1.78 -21.15 28.37
C GLY A 369 3.14 -21.07 29.08
N LEU A 370 3.92 -22.14 28.93
CA LEU A 370 5.33 -22.16 29.34
C LEU A 370 6.14 -21.11 28.56
N PRO A 371 7.26 -20.59 29.12
CA PRO A 371 8.15 -19.70 28.37
C PRO A 371 8.61 -20.33 27.05
N ILE A 372 8.55 -19.55 25.97
CA ILE A 372 9.07 -19.94 24.66
C ILE A 372 10.55 -19.56 24.61
N SER A 373 11.43 -20.53 24.34
CA SER A 373 12.87 -20.29 24.24
C SER A 373 13.24 -19.65 22.90
N ALA A 374 14.40 -18.95 22.85
CA ALA A 374 14.93 -18.41 21.61
C ALA A 374 15.15 -19.50 20.55
N GLN A 375 15.59 -20.70 20.95
CA GLN A 375 15.82 -21.81 20.02
C GLN A 375 14.54 -22.32 19.38
N THR A 376 13.43 -22.38 20.13
CA THR A 376 12.11 -22.75 19.58
C THR A 376 11.62 -21.72 18.56
N LEU A 377 12.15 -20.50 18.59
CA LEU A 377 11.90 -19.44 17.60
C LEU A 377 12.93 -19.41 16.46
N GLY A 378 13.88 -20.35 16.43
CA GLY A 378 14.96 -20.41 15.45
C GLY A 378 16.06 -19.36 15.65
N LEU A 379 16.27 -18.90 16.89
CA LEU A 379 17.24 -17.88 17.28
C LEU A 379 18.23 -18.44 18.32
N ASN A 380 19.40 -17.80 18.48
CA ASN A 380 20.34 -18.20 19.52
C ASN A 380 19.97 -17.55 20.87
N PRO A 381 20.16 -18.24 22.00
CA PRO A 381 20.04 -17.62 23.31
C PRO A 381 20.99 -16.44 23.47
N GLY A 382 20.49 -15.38 24.11
CA GLY A 382 21.27 -14.16 24.35
C GLY A 382 21.23 -13.14 23.20
N ASP A 383 20.92 -13.57 21.97
CA ASP A 383 20.75 -12.64 20.84
C ASP A 383 19.50 -11.77 21.04
N SER A 384 19.54 -10.55 20.51
CA SER A 384 18.36 -9.66 20.48
C SER A 384 17.42 -10.03 19.34
N PHE A 385 16.12 -10.01 19.60
CA PHE A 385 15.10 -10.28 18.58
C PHE A 385 13.80 -9.50 18.81
N TYR A 386 12.98 -9.42 17.77
CA TYR A 386 11.58 -9.00 17.86
C TYR A 386 10.68 -10.23 17.86
N ILE A 387 9.64 -10.22 18.70
CA ILE A 387 8.63 -11.26 18.80
C ILE A 387 7.24 -10.66 18.69
N SER A 388 6.33 -11.38 18.04
CA SER A 388 4.91 -11.04 17.98
C SER A 388 4.05 -12.29 17.86
N VAL A 389 2.73 -12.11 17.88
CA VAL A 389 1.71 -13.15 17.79
C VAL A 389 0.65 -12.79 16.74
N ALA A 390 0.16 -13.77 16.00
CA ALA A 390 -0.97 -13.66 15.09
C ALA A 390 -2.10 -14.62 15.49
N SER A 391 -3.34 -14.26 15.16
CA SER A 391 -4.51 -15.13 15.29
C SER A 391 -4.66 -15.97 14.03
N VAL A 392 -5.07 -17.23 14.18
CA VAL A 392 -5.32 -18.14 13.06
C VAL A 392 -6.69 -18.79 13.24
N ASP A 393 -7.49 -18.84 12.17
CA ASP A 393 -8.76 -19.57 12.19
C ASP A 393 -8.60 -21.07 11.86
N SER A 394 -9.68 -21.83 12.01
CA SER A 394 -9.70 -23.29 11.72
C SER A 394 -9.40 -23.65 10.25
N GLN A 395 -9.43 -22.68 9.32
CA GLN A 395 -9.10 -22.87 7.91
C GLN A 395 -7.65 -22.46 7.59
N GLY A 396 -6.91 -21.97 8.59
CA GLY A 396 -5.53 -21.54 8.44
C GLY A 396 -5.38 -20.09 7.96
N HIS A 397 -6.44 -19.28 7.96
CA HIS A 397 -6.30 -17.85 7.66
C HIS A 397 -5.66 -17.14 8.84
N GLU A 398 -4.51 -16.53 8.60
CA GLU A 398 -3.72 -15.84 9.61
C GLU A 398 -3.87 -14.32 9.51
N SER A 399 -4.04 -13.67 10.65
CA SER A 399 -4.06 -12.21 10.78
C SER A 399 -2.70 -11.58 10.47
N LEU A 400 -2.63 -10.25 10.43
CA LEU A 400 -1.33 -9.60 10.69
C LEU A 400 -0.81 -10.00 12.08
N PHE A 401 0.49 -9.93 12.28
CA PHE A 401 1.07 -10.02 13.61
C PHE A 401 0.69 -8.79 14.45
N ALA A 402 0.48 -9.00 15.74
CA ALA A 402 0.13 -7.96 16.69
C ALA A 402 1.18 -6.83 16.69
N TYR A 403 0.69 -5.62 16.87
CA TYR A 403 1.51 -4.41 16.95
C TYR A 403 1.33 -3.73 18.32
N PRO A 404 2.40 -3.20 18.93
CA PRO A 404 3.80 -3.29 18.52
C PRO A 404 4.43 -4.68 18.64
N GLU A 405 5.52 -4.94 17.90
CA GLU A 405 6.41 -6.05 18.22
C GLU A 405 7.16 -5.77 19.53
N VAL A 406 7.43 -6.81 20.32
CA VAL A 406 8.24 -6.68 21.55
C VAL A 406 9.69 -7.02 21.24
N ARG A 407 10.64 -6.18 21.69
CA ARG A 407 12.07 -6.48 21.59
C ARG A 407 12.53 -7.22 22.84
N CYS A 408 13.15 -8.37 22.66
CA CYS A 408 13.79 -9.14 23.72
C CYS A 408 15.31 -9.17 23.52
N ASP A 409 16.06 -8.96 24.59
CA ASP A 409 17.52 -9.16 24.65
C ASP A 409 17.88 -10.06 25.83
N SER A 410 19.17 -10.19 26.15
CA SER A 410 19.63 -11.06 27.24
C SER A 410 19.18 -10.62 28.64
N SER A 411 18.73 -9.38 28.78
CA SER A 411 18.29 -8.79 30.05
C SER A 411 16.77 -8.85 30.22
N SER A 412 16.02 -8.41 29.20
CA SER A 412 14.57 -8.22 29.32
C SER A 412 13.85 -8.23 27.97
N CYS A 413 12.52 -8.30 28.02
CA CYS A 413 11.62 -8.01 26.92
C CYS A 413 10.88 -6.70 27.22
N ALA A 414 10.84 -5.80 26.24
CA ALA A 414 10.13 -4.53 26.33
C ALA A 414 9.66 -4.07 24.95
N ILE A 415 8.52 -3.38 24.92
CA ILE A 415 8.09 -2.66 23.72
C ILE A 415 9.10 -1.54 23.46
N PRO A 416 9.68 -1.42 22.25
CA PRO A 416 10.58 -0.33 21.94
C PRO A 416 9.89 1.02 22.13
N SER A 417 10.58 2.00 22.71
CA SER A 417 9.99 3.32 23.00
C SER A 417 9.46 4.02 21.76
N TYR A 418 10.13 3.83 20.62
CA TYR A 418 9.73 4.42 19.33
C TYR A 418 8.55 3.71 18.67
N ALA A 419 8.12 2.54 19.17
CA ALA A 419 7.06 1.78 18.53
C ALA A 419 5.67 2.43 18.69
N PHE A 420 5.52 3.44 19.53
CA PHE A 420 4.29 4.23 19.61
C PHE A 420 4.37 5.53 18.82
N ASP A 421 5.52 5.84 18.22
CA ASP A 421 5.70 6.99 17.34
C ASP A 421 5.14 6.71 15.94
N VAL A 422 4.02 5.98 15.84
CA VAL A 422 3.28 5.72 14.61
C VAL A 422 2.65 7.03 14.16
N THR A 423 3.47 7.90 13.58
CA THR A 423 3.10 9.30 13.37
C THR A 423 1.91 9.42 12.41
N ALA A 424 0.97 10.30 12.77
CA ALA A 424 0.18 11.12 11.86
C ALA A 424 0.45 12.60 12.20
N PRO A 425 0.55 13.55 11.24
CA PRO A 425 1.17 13.53 9.92
C PRO A 425 2.39 14.49 9.87
N LEU A 426 3.29 14.31 8.90
CA LEU A 426 4.00 15.47 8.34
C LEU A 426 2.89 16.38 7.77
N PRO A 427 2.88 17.71 8.02
CA PRO A 427 1.78 18.56 7.59
C PRO A 427 1.56 18.37 6.08
N MET A 428 0.44 17.71 5.74
CA MET A 428 -0.14 17.74 4.42
C MET A 428 -0.78 19.14 4.26
N PRO A 429 -0.92 19.65 3.03
CA PRO A 429 -1.75 20.83 2.82
C PRO A 429 -3.10 20.62 3.53
N PRO A 430 -3.66 21.67 4.17
CA PRO A 430 -4.86 21.54 4.97
C PRO A 430 -5.97 20.87 4.15
N PRO A 431 -6.76 19.96 4.77
CA PRO A 431 -7.90 19.38 4.09
C PRO A 431 -8.81 20.51 3.57
N PRO A 432 -9.48 20.30 2.42
CA PRO A 432 -10.47 21.26 1.95
C PRO A 432 -11.55 21.45 3.03
N PRO A 433 -12.16 22.65 3.12
CA PRO A 433 -13.24 22.91 4.06
C PRO A 433 -14.38 21.90 3.87
N PRO A 434 -15.10 21.53 4.95
CA PRO A 434 -16.22 20.61 4.86
C PRO A 434 -17.28 21.15 3.89
N ASP A 435 -17.89 20.21 3.16
CA ASP A 435 -18.98 20.48 2.23
C ASP A 435 -20.17 21.04 3.01
N ASN A 436 -20.55 22.28 2.72
CA ASN A 436 -21.80 22.84 3.23
C ASN A 436 -22.90 22.44 2.25
N ASP A 437 -23.31 21.17 2.29
CA ASP A 437 -24.59 20.75 1.73
C ASP A 437 -25.69 21.30 2.65
N THR A 438 -26.17 22.50 2.30
CA THR A 438 -27.48 23.00 2.74
C THR A 438 -28.38 23.09 1.51
N ASP A 439 -28.77 21.93 0.97
CA ASP A 439 -29.90 21.81 0.04
C ASP A 439 -30.93 20.85 0.66
N ASP A 440 -31.51 21.29 1.77
CA ASP A 440 -32.88 20.95 2.17
C ASP A 440 -33.70 22.24 2.02
N ASP A 441 -34.31 22.45 0.84
CA ASP A 441 -35.51 23.25 0.61
C ASP A 441 -36.23 22.81 -0.69
#